data_AF-A0A3R6TSY9-F1
#
_entry.id   AF-A0A3R6TSY9-F1
#
_cell.length_a   1.000
_cell.length_b   1.000
_cell.length_c   1.000
_cell.angle_alpha   90.00
_cell.angle_beta   90.00
_cell.angle_gamma   90.00
#
_symmetry.space_group_name_H-M   'P 1'
#
loop_
_entity.id
_entity.type
_entity.pdbx_description
1 polymer ?
#
loop_
_entity_poly.entity_id
_entity_poly.type
_entity_poly.pdbx_seq_one_letter_code
_entity_poly.pdbx_strand_id
1 'polypeptide(L)'
;MRESGILMPVSSLPGPYGIGCFGTEAETFVDFLAAAGQKIWQILPLSPTGYGDSPYQSCSAFAGNPYFIDLDALKAEGLLTAAQLKAESWGEDPLQVDYGTLYTSRYKILRAAYAAWRRQCEGLHGCAHYYPDAYYAFTLENESWLEDYALYMALKTANQMKSWTEWPRAYRMRDGHALAAFRAEHEEEIGFWKFLQYEFAIQWKKLKAYANAKGIQILGDIPIYVSADSVDAWVGGPLFELAADGSFARVAGCPPDYFSADGQLWGNPLYNWPYHRETGYAWWIERVRHALGIYDLLRIDHFRGFDTYWAIPAGSTTAKGGKWEIGPRMELFHALENALGKLPIIAEDLGDIVDSVRELLAESGFPGMKVLQFAFGGGDNEYLPHNHVRNSVVYPGTHDNTTLTAWWETGAAEKEKAMACAYLHLTPCHPTAKEVAAVKTDAARVALLRAALGSASARAIIPMADWLGLGEEGHLNTPGRLGGNWTWRAAEGFGTKKLAEKILGECEAVCRA
;
A
#
# COMPACT_ATOMS: atom_id res chain seq x y z
N MET A 1 8.00 18.10 16.71
CA MET A 1 7.02 17.47 17.62
C MET A 1 7.23 15.96 17.56
N ARG A 2 6.80 15.18 18.55
CA ARG A 2 6.79 13.71 18.47
C ARG A 2 5.35 13.28 18.19
N GLU A 3 5.17 12.33 17.28
CA GLU A 3 3.84 11.90 16.83
C GLU A 3 3.73 10.38 16.96
N SER A 4 2.50 9.88 17.09
CA SER A 4 2.18 8.47 16.93
C SER A 4 1.06 8.26 15.91
N GLY A 5 1.04 7.08 15.33
CA GLY A 5 0.00 6.65 14.41
C GLY A 5 -0.26 5.16 14.45
N ILE A 6 -1.28 4.74 13.71
CA ILE A 6 -1.66 3.33 13.58
C ILE A 6 -1.58 2.91 12.11
N LEU A 7 -0.93 1.76 11.88
CA LEU A 7 -0.98 1.06 10.60
C LEU A 7 -2.24 0.18 10.57
N MET A 8 -3.17 0.50 9.68
CA MET A 8 -4.41 -0.22 9.48
C MET A 8 -4.80 -0.12 8.00
N PRO A 9 -4.67 -1.19 7.19
CA PRO A 9 -5.13 -1.16 5.81
C PRO A 9 -6.63 -0.87 5.74
N VAL A 10 -7.08 -0.15 4.70
CA VAL A 10 -8.52 0.09 4.48
C VAL A 10 -9.26 -1.24 4.34
N SER A 11 -8.67 -2.21 3.63
CA SER A 11 -9.23 -3.56 3.45
C SER A 11 -9.52 -4.27 4.77
N SER A 12 -8.72 -3.99 5.81
CA SER A 12 -8.84 -4.61 7.13
C SER A 12 -9.95 -4.01 7.99
N LEU A 13 -10.57 -2.89 7.59
CA LEU A 13 -11.71 -2.35 8.35
C LEU A 13 -12.89 -3.34 8.30
N PRO A 14 -13.69 -3.41 9.39
CA PRO A 14 -14.93 -4.17 9.37
C PRO A 14 -15.92 -3.54 8.39
N GLY A 15 -17.02 -4.25 8.11
CA GLY A 15 -18.07 -3.79 7.20
C GLY A 15 -18.81 -4.95 6.55
N PRO A 16 -20.05 -4.72 6.09
CA PRO A 16 -20.96 -5.78 5.67
C PRO A 16 -20.65 -6.38 4.29
N TYR A 17 -19.76 -5.77 3.50
CA TYR A 17 -19.54 -6.09 2.09
C TYR A 17 -18.18 -6.76 1.81
N GLY A 18 -17.74 -7.61 2.74
CA GLY A 18 -16.60 -8.52 2.56
C GLY A 18 -15.21 -7.88 2.64
N ILE A 19 -15.13 -6.56 2.60
CA ILE A 19 -13.90 -5.78 2.70
C ILE A 19 -14.20 -4.41 3.32
N GLY A 20 -13.24 -3.83 4.02
CA GLY A 20 -13.34 -2.44 4.48
C GLY A 20 -13.37 -1.45 3.31
N CYS A 21 -14.11 -0.34 3.47
CA CYS A 21 -14.43 0.62 2.41
C CYS A 21 -14.36 2.07 2.94
N PHE A 22 -14.55 3.06 2.08
CA PHE A 22 -14.57 4.49 2.46
C PHE A 22 -15.87 4.97 3.13
N GLY A 23 -16.56 4.05 3.79
CA GLY A 23 -17.85 4.29 4.44
C GLY A 23 -17.76 4.68 5.91
N THR A 24 -18.86 4.45 6.63
CA THR A 24 -19.04 4.83 8.04
C THR A 24 -18.00 4.19 8.96
N GLU A 25 -17.55 2.96 8.67
CA GLU A 25 -16.55 2.25 9.45
C GLU A 25 -15.18 2.94 9.39
N ALA A 26 -14.83 3.53 8.24
CA ALA A 26 -13.60 4.31 8.10
C ALA A 26 -13.69 5.65 8.85
N GLU A 27 -14.82 6.35 8.77
CA GLU A 27 -15.06 7.57 9.56
C GLU A 27 -15.03 7.27 11.07
N THR A 28 -15.61 6.15 11.49
CA THR A 28 -15.57 5.66 12.89
C THR A 28 -14.15 5.34 13.33
N PHE A 29 -13.34 4.76 12.45
CA PHE A 29 -11.92 4.51 12.76
C PHE A 29 -11.13 5.82 12.90
N VAL A 30 -11.41 6.82 12.08
CA VAL A 30 -10.84 8.17 12.26
C VAL A 30 -11.21 8.76 13.62
N ASP A 31 -12.46 8.61 14.06
CA ASP A 31 -12.89 9.06 15.39
C ASP A 31 -12.17 8.30 16.52
N PHE A 32 -11.97 6.99 16.34
CA PHE A 32 -11.16 6.18 17.26
C PHE A 32 -9.71 6.67 17.32
N LEU A 33 -9.07 6.97 16.19
CA LEU A 33 -7.71 7.50 16.14
C LEU A 33 -7.59 8.82 16.89
N ALA A 34 -8.53 9.74 16.67
CA ALA A 34 -8.57 11.01 17.36
C ALA A 34 -8.75 10.83 18.88
N ALA A 35 -9.66 9.94 19.31
CA ALA A 35 -9.87 9.63 20.71
C ALA A 35 -8.66 8.94 21.37
N ALA A 36 -7.87 8.20 20.60
CA ALA A 36 -6.64 7.52 21.03
C ALA A 36 -5.39 8.44 20.99
N GLY A 37 -5.54 9.74 20.69
CA GLY A 37 -4.44 10.70 20.60
C GLY A 37 -3.52 10.48 19.39
N GLN A 38 -3.92 9.67 18.41
CA GLN A 38 -3.12 9.41 17.22
C GLN A 38 -3.18 10.60 16.26
N LYS A 39 -2.09 10.83 15.51
CA LYS A 39 -1.99 11.89 14.49
C LYS A 39 -1.88 11.34 13.07
N ILE A 40 -1.55 10.06 12.93
CA ILE A 40 -1.28 9.45 11.62
C ILE A 40 -2.09 8.16 11.48
N TRP A 41 -2.80 8.03 10.37
CA TRP A 41 -3.31 6.77 9.88
C TRP A 41 -2.43 6.31 8.72
N GLN A 42 -1.66 5.25 8.94
CA GLN A 42 -0.93 4.61 7.85
C GLN A 42 -1.79 3.54 7.18
N ILE A 43 -1.84 3.62 5.86
CA ILE A 43 -2.51 2.65 4.98
C ILE A 43 -1.49 2.00 4.04
N LEU A 44 -1.92 0.93 3.39
CA LEU A 44 -1.19 0.33 2.26
C LEU A 44 -1.61 1.02 0.96
N PRO A 45 -0.93 0.75 -0.18
CA PRO A 45 -1.30 1.37 -1.45
C PRO A 45 -2.79 1.18 -1.76
N LEU A 46 -3.46 2.25 -2.19
CA LEU A 46 -4.89 2.21 -2.56
C LEU A 46 -5.12 1.78 -4.02
N SER A 47 -4.09 1.37 -4.73
CA SER A 47 -4.19 1.01 -6.14
C SER A 47 -4.92 -0.34 -6.34
N PRO A 48 -5.57 -0.58 -7.50
CA PRO A 48 -6.26 -1.84 -7.78
C PRO A 48 -5.33 -3.03 -7.60
N THR A 49 -5.80 -4.09 -6.95
CA THR A 49 -4.98 -5.31 -6.75
C THR A 49 -5.08 -6.23 -7.97
N GLY A 50 -3.95 -6.88 -8.30
CA GLY A 50 -3.87 -7.91 -9.33
C GLY A 50 -4.01 -9.34 -8.77
N TYR A 51 -3.50 -10.33 -9.51
CA TYR A 51 -3.44 -11.71 -9.04
C TYR A 51 -2.58 -11.82 -7.76
N GLY A 52 -3.09 -12.52 -6.74
CA GLY A 52 -2.45 -12.61 -5.42
C GLY A 52 -2.80 -11.46 -4.47
N ASP A 53 -3.67 -10.56 -4.91
CA ASP A 53 -4.34 -9.53 -4.09
C ASP A 53 -3.40 -8.52 -3.40
N SER A 54 -2.14 -8.47 -3.84
CA SER A 54 -1.12 -7.59 -3.27
C SER A 54 -1.37 -6.14 -3.69
N PRO A 55 -1.43 -5.19 -2.74
CA PRO A 55 -1.52 -3.77 -3.05
C PRO A 55 -0.23 -3.23 -3.70
N TYR A 56 0.87 -3.97 -3.62
CA TYR A 56 2.15 -3.63 -4.27
C TYR A 56 2.25 -4.16 -5.71
N GLN A 57 1.29 -4.96 -6.15
CA GLN A 57 1.21 -5.49 -7.52
C GLN A 57 -0.08 -5.00 -8.20
N SER A 58 -0.10 -3.71 -8.52
CA SER A 58 -1.24 -3.06 -9.14
C SER A 58 -1.17 -3.05 -10.67
N CYS A 59 -2.34 -3.06 -11.32
CA CYS A 59 -2.45 -2.80 -12.75
C CYS A 59 -2.32 -1.30 -13.10
N SER A 60 -2.18 -0.40 -12.12
CA SER A 60 -1.92 1.03 -12.35
C SER A 60 -1.22 1.68 -11.15
N ALA A 61 -0.26 2.57 -11.42
CA ALA A 61 0.36 3.42 -10.41
C ALA A 61 -0.51 4.63 -9.98
N PHE A 62 -1.62 4.88 -10.67
CA PHE A 62 -2.47 6.07 -10.50
C PHE A 62 -3.91 5.73 -10.12
N ALA A 63 -4.48 4.65 -10.65
CA ALA A 63 -5.86 4.30 -10.35
C ALA A 63 -6.05 3.94 -8.87
N GLY A 64 -7.26 4.13 -8.36
CA GLY A 64 -7.74 3.66 -7.07
C GLY A 64 -8.50 2.34 -7.16
N ASN A 65 -8.45 1.53 -6.11
CA ASN A 65 -9.04 0.20 -6.05
C ASN A 65 -10.58 0.29 -5.92
N PRO A 66 -11.36 -0.21 -6.91
CA PRO A 66 -12.82 -0.20 -6.85
C PRO A 66 -13.42 -0.97 -5.67
N TYR A 67 -12.65 -1.86 -5.03
CA TYR A 67 -13.07 -2.57 -3.83
C TYR A 67 -13.28 -1.68 -2.61
N PHE A 68 -12.79 -0.44 -2.63
CA PHE A 68 -12.96 0.49 -1.50
C PHE A 68 -14.15 1.43 -1.65
N ILE A 69 -14.83 1.43 -2.81
CA ILE A 69 -16.04 2.24 -3.07
C ILE A 69 -17.17 1.77 -2.14
N ASP A 70 -17.61 2.62 -1.22
CA ASP A 70 -18.74 2.39 -0.33
C ASP A 70 -20.04 2.19 -1.12
N LEU A 71 -20.62 0.98 -0.97
CA LEU A 71 -21.85 0.58 -1.63
C LEU A 71 -23.10 1.19 -0.97
N ASP A 72 -23.01 1.58 0.31
CA ASP A 72 -24.10 2.28 0.99
C ASP A 72 -24.24 3.72 0.51
N ALA A 73 -23.14 4.38 0.17
CA ALA A 73 -23.15 5.68 -0.50
C ALA A 73 -23.84 5.58 -1.87
N LEU A 74 -23.46 4.62 -2.71
CA LEU A 74 -24.12 4.39 -4.02
C LEU A 74 -25.62 4.04 -3.87
N LYS A 75 -26.00 3.34 -2.80
CA LYS A 75 -27.40 3.08 -2.46
C LYS A 75 -28.13 4.37 -2.07
N ALA A 76 -27.50 5.25 -1.30
CA ALA A 76 -28.07 6.54 -0.91
C ALA A 76 -28.29 7.47 -2.12
N GLU A 77 -27.45 7.36 -3.15
CA GLU A 77 -27.58 8.05 -4.43
C GLU A 77 -28.65 7.44 -5.36
N GLY A 78 -29.28 6.33 -4.94
CA GLY A 78 -30.28 5.63 -5.75
C GLY A 78 -29.70 4.84 -6.92
N LEU A 79 -28.38 4.60 -6.93
CA LEU A 79 -27.71 3.75 -7.92
C LEU A 79 -27.83 2.26 -7.60
N LEU A 80 -28.02 1.94 -6.31
CA LEU A 80 -28.19 0.58 -5.82
C LEU A 80 -29.42 0.46 -4.90
N THR A 81 -29.90 -0.77 -4.75
CA THR A 81 -30.99 -1.12 -3.83
C THR A 81 -30.51 -2.09 -2.76
N ALA A 82 -31.16 -2.07 -1.59
CA ALA A 82 -30.85 -3.03 -0.52
C ALA A 82 -31.06 -4.50 -0.97
N ALA A 83 -32.01 -4.74 -1.89
CA ALA A 83 -32.27 -6.07 -2.42
C ALA A 83 -31.09 -6.60 -3.27
N GLN A 84 -30.46 -5.74 -4.09
CA GLN A 84 -29.27 -6.13 -4.85
C GLN A 84 -28.11 -6.50 -3.93
N LEU A 85 -27.85 -5.68 -2.91
CA LEU A 85 -26.75 -5.93 -1.96
C LEU A 85 -26.97 -7.20 -1.12
N LYS A 86 -28.22 -7.49 -0.74
CA LYS A 86 -28.58 -8.71 0.02
C LYS A 86 -28.52 -9.99 -0.83
N ALA A 87 -28.67 -9.88 -2.15
CA ALA A 87 -28.68 -11.03 -3.04
C ALA A 87 -27.27 -11.59 -3.33
N GLU A 88 -26.22 -10.82 -3.04
CA GLU A 88 -24.83 -11.21 -3.26
C GLU A 88 -24.21 -11.86 -2.02
N SER A 89 -23.21 -12.72 -2.27
CA SER A 89 -22.31 -13.22 -1.22
C SER A 89 -21.19 -12.21 -1.00
N TRP A 90 -20.80 -12.03 0.26
CA TRP A 90 -19.70 -11.14 0.64
C TRP A 90 -18.59 -11.89 1.40
N GLY A 91 -18.55 -13.22 1.26
CA GLY A 91 -17.69 -14.11 2.04
C GLY A 91 -18.40 -14.63 3.30
N GLU A 92 -17.82 -15.67 3.91
CA GLU A 92 -18.39 -16.34 5.07
C GLU A 92 -17.76 -15.88 6.40
N ASP A 93 -16.46 -15.55 6.38
CA ASP A 93 -15.71 -15.09 7.55
C ASP A 93 -15.59 -13.56 7.55
N PRO A 94 -16.22 -12.84 8.49
CA PRO A 94 -16.11 -11.37 8.56
C PRO A 94 -14.70 -10.89 8.96
N LEU A 95 -13.84 -11.77 9.48
CA LEU A 95 -12.47 -11.46 9.87
C LEU A 95 -11.47 -11.65 8.74
N GLN A 96 -11.92 -12.12 7.56
CA GLN A 96 -11.07 -12.27 6.39
C GLN A 96 -11.72 -11.68 5.13
N VAL A 97 -10.89 -11.15 4.24
CA VAL A 97 -11.30 -10.80 2.88
C VAL A 97 -11.25 -12.07 2.03
N ASP A 98 -12.40 -12.49 1.49
CA ASP A 98 -12.47 -13.46 0.41
C ASP A 98 -12.41 -12.74 -0.93
N TYR A 99 -11.19 -12.54 -1.44
CA TYR A 99 -10.97 -11.83 -2.70
C TYR A 99 -11.60 -12.52 -3.93
N GLY A 100 -11.78 -13.85 -3.88
CA GLY A 100 -12.42 -14.59 -4.97
C GLY A 100 -13.92 -14.30 -5.07
N THR A 101 -14.62 -14.36 -3.93
CA THR A 101 -16.03 -13.95 -3.83
C THR A 101 -16.16 -12.45 -4.13
N LEU A 102 -15.27 -11.62 -3.58
CA LEU A 102 -15.29 -10.18 -3.78
C LEU A 102 -15.15 -9.81 -5.26
N TYR A 103 -14.22 -10.40 -6.00
CA TYR A 103 -14.05 -10.15 -7.44
C TYR A 103 -15.37 -10.40 -8.20
N THR A 104 -16.10 -11.45 -7.87
CA THR A 104 -17.35 -11.78 -8.58
C THR A 104 -18.49 -10.84 -8.18
N SER A 105 -18.79 -10.75 -6.89
CA SER A 105 -19.97 -10.02 -6.40
C SER A 105 -19.80 -8.50 -6.48
N ARG A 106 -18.59 -7.98 -6.22
CA ARG A 106 -18.33 -6.54 -6.23
C ARG A 106 -18.49 -5.94 -7.61
N TYR A 107 -17.84 -6.52 -8.64
CA TYR A 107 -17.96 -6.00 -10.00
C TYR A 107 -19.37 -6.16 -10.56
N LYS A 108 -20.11 -7.21 -10.19
CA LYS A 108 -21.53 -7.34 -10.55
C LYS A 108 -22.38 -6.19 -10.00
N ILE A 109 -22.19 -5.84 -8.73
CA ILE A 109 -22.91 -4.73 -8.09
C ILE A 109 -22.47 -3.38 -8.69
N LEU A 110 -21.18 -3.14 -8.86
CA LEU A 110 -20.68 -1.89 -9.42
C LEU A 110 -21.16 -1.67 -10.87
N ARG A 111 -21.27 -2.74 -11.67
CA ARG A 111 -21.88 -2.66 -13.01
C ARG A 111 -23.37 -2.30 -12.95
N ALA A 112 -24.10 -2.81 -11.97
CA ALA A 112 -25.50 -2.44 -11.75
C ALA A 112 -25.63 -0.95 -11.36
N ALA A 113 -24.73 -0.44 -10.52
CA ALA A 113 -24.67 0.97 -10.16
C ALA A 113 -24.39 1.86 -11.40
N TYR A 114 -23.40 1.51 -12.20
CA TYR A 114 -23.08 2.24 -13.43
C TYR A 114 -24.25 2.25 -14.42
N ALA A 115 -24.92 1.11 -14.61
CA ALA A 115 -26.10 1.03 -15.47
C ALA A 115 -27.25 1.91 -14.96
N ALA A 116 -27.44 2.01 -13.63
CA ALA A 116 -28.40 2.92 -13.03
C ALA A 116 -28.00 4.39 -13.26
N TRP A 117 -26.72 4.71 -13.08
CA TRP A 117 -26.18 6.05 -13.29
C TRP A 117 -26.36 6.53 -14.72
N ARG A 118 -26.05 5.67 -15.71
CA ARG A 118 -26.30 5.97 -17.13
C ARG A 118 -27.76 6.27 -17.45
N ARG A 119 -28.70 5.51 -16.86
CA ARG A 119 -30.14 5.75 -17.01
C ARG A 119 -30.57 7.06 -16.38
N GLN A 120 -30.03 7.41 -15.21
CA GLN A 120 -30.29 8.71 -14.60
C GLN A 120 -29.79 9.88 -15.45
N CYS A 121 -28.72 9.66 -16.21
CA CYS A 121 -28.10 10.67 -17.09
C CYS A 121 -28.67 10.70 -18.52
N GLU A 122 -29.57 9.78 -18.88
CA GLU A 122 -30.10 9.63 -20.24
C GLU A 122 -31.05 10.78 -20.62
N GLY A 123 -30.88 11.34 -21.82
CA GLY A 123 -31.75 12.39 -22.37
C GLY A 123 -31.63 13.76 -21.69
N LEU A 124 -30.77 13.89 -20.66
CA LEU A 124 -30.54 15.14 -19.97
C LEU A 124 -29.88 16.17 -20.90
N HIS A 125 -30.31 17.43 -20.78
CA HIS A 125 -29.80 18.56 -21.57
C HIS A 125 -29.83 18.35 -23.10
N GLY A 126 -30.66 17.44 -23.61
CA GLY A 126 -30.74 17.11 -25.04
C GLY A 126 -29.59 16.25 -25.57
N CYS A 127 -28.73 15.74 -24.68
CA CYS A 127 -27.69 14.77 -25.01
C CYS A 127 -28.23 13.34 -24.88
N ALA A 128 -27.61 12.38 -25.57
CA ALA A 128 -27.91 10.96 -25.35
C ALA A 128 -27.66 10.57 -23.87
N HIS A 129 -26.51 11.00 -23.34
CA HIS A 129 -26.22 10.99 -21.90
C HIS A 129 -25.52 12.30 -21.53
N TYR A 130 -25.94 12.94 -20.44
CA TYR A 130 -25.23 14.08 -19.83
C TYR A 130 -24.88 13.71 -18.39
N TYR A 131 -23.60 13.49 -18.13
CA TYR A 131 -23.10 13.16 -16.80
C TYR A 131 -22.93 14.44 -15.96
N PRO A 132 -22.85 14.34 -14.62
CA PRO A 132 -22.62 15.52 -13.77
C PRO A 132 -21.37 16.29 -14.17
N ASP A 133 -21.38 17.63 -14.08
CA ASP A 133 -20.24 18.48 -14.41
C ASP A 133 -18.97 18.11 -13.63
N ALA A 134 -19.13 17.64 -12.39
CA ALA A 134 -18.04 17.15 -11.55
C ALA A 134 -17.35 15.90 -12.14
N TYR A 135 -18.09 15.05 -12.86
CA TYR A 135 -17.50 13.92 -13.59
C TYR A 135 -16.65 14.40 -14.76
N TYR A 136 -17.14 15.38 -15.55
CA TYR A 136 -16.34 15.94 -16.64
C TYR A 136 -15.09 16.65 -16.12
N ALA A 137 -15.19 17.42 -15.04
CA ALA A 137 -14.05 18.03 -14.39
C ALA A 137 -13.03 16.98 -13.92
N PHE A 138 -13.49 15.92 -13.25
CA PHE A 138 -12.64 14.80 -12.85
C PHE A 138 -11.92 14.16 -14.03
N THR A 139 -12.63 13.89 -15.13
CA THR A 139 -12.01 13.28 -16.33
C THR A 139 -10.94 14.17 -16.96
N LEU A 140 -11.18 15.49 -17.00
CA LEU A 140 -10.23 16.47 -17.53
C LEU A 140 -9.00 16.60 -16.63
N GLU A 141 -9.20 16.70 -15.31
CA GLU A 141 -8.13 16.78 -14.31
C GLU A 141 -7.21 15.54 -14.32
N ASN A 142 -7.72 14.40 -14.79
CA ASN A 142 -7.03 13.10 -14.76
C ASN A 142 -6.75 12.53 -16.16
N GLU A 143 -6.86 13.33 -17.21
CA GLU A 143 -6.74 12.88 -18.61
C GLU A 143 -5.40 12.18 -18.91
N SER A 144 -4.34 12.55 -18.19
CA SER A 144 -2.98 12.04 -18.38
C SER A 144 -2.82 10.55 -18.08
N TRP A 145 -3.74 9.96 -17.31
CA TRP A 145 -3.68 8.55 -16.95
C TRP A 145 -5.03 7.82 -17.09
N LEU A 146 -6.15 8.50 -16.87
CA LEU A 146 -7.47 7.89 -16.79
C LEU A 146 -7.92 7.27 -18.12
N GLU A 147 -7.62 7.94 -19.24
CA GLU A 147 -8.01 7.48 -20.58
C GLU A 147 -7.29 6.20 -21.00
N ASP A 148 -6.00 6.09 -20.66
CA ASP A 148 -5.22 4.89 -20.92
C ASP A 148 -5.58 3.77 -19.93
N TYR A 149 -5.83 4.09 -18.65
CA TYR A 149 -6.29 3.11 -17.67
C TYR A 149 -7.63 2.48 -18.06
N ALA A 150 -8.64 3.30 -18.38
CA ALA A 150 -9.96 2.82 -18.73
C ALA A 150 -9.95 1.99 -20.02
N LEU A 151 -9.17 2.40 -21.03
CA LEU A 151 -8.96 1.61 -22.24
C LEU A 151 -8.24 0.29 -21.94
N TYR A 152 -7.17 0.34 -21.14
CA TYR A 152 -6.42 -0.85 -20.74
C TYR A 152 -7.33 -1.86 -20.05
N MET A 153 -8.17 -1.42 -19.11
CA MET A 153 -9.09 -2.31 -18.39
C MET A 153 -10.21 -2.87 -19.29
N ALA A 154 -10.72 -2.08 -20.23
CA ALA A 154 -11.67 -2.56 -21.24
C ALA A 154 -11.03 -3.61 -22.17
N LEU A 155 -9.81 -3.38 -22.65
CA LEU A 155 -9.04 -4.36 -23.42
C LEU A 155 -8.75 -5.62 -22.60
N LYS A 156 -8.35 -5.45 -21.34
CA LYS A 156 -8.08 -6.55 -20.42
C LYS A 156 -9.33 -7.42 -20.24
N THR A 157 -10.49 -6.82 -20.06
CA THR A 157 -11.79 -7.50 -19.97
C THR A 157 -12.11 -8.26 -21.26
N ALA A 158 -11.98 -7.62 -22.42
CA ALA A 158 -12.19 -8.25 -23.73
C ALA A 158 -11.22 -9.42 -24.01
N ASN A 159 -10.03 -9.41 -23.39
CA ASN A 159 -9.02 -10.47 -23.49
C ASN A 159 -9.01 -11.40 -22.26
N GLN A 160 -10.16 -11.55 -21.58
CA GLN A 160 -10.36 -12.51 -20.47
C GLN A 160 -9.37 -12.30 -19.32
N MET A 161 -9.09 -11.04 -18.99
CA MET A 161 -8.19 -10.60 -17.93
C MET A 161 -6.72 -10.98 -18.09
N LYS A 162 -6.32 -11.48 -19.27
CA LYS A 162 -4.92 -11.83 -19.57
C LYS A 162 -4.00 -10.62 -19.52
N SER A 163 -2.70 -10.90 -19.36
CA SER A 163 -1.67 -9.87 -19.43
C SER A 163 -1.68 -9.20 -20.80
N TRP A 164 -1.38 -7.90 -20.84
CA TRP A 164 -1.31 -7.15 -22.09
C TRP A 164 -0.23 -7.69 -23.05
N THR A 165 0.78 -8.38 -22.51
CA THR A 165 1.82 -9.05 -23.30
C THR A 165 1.28 -10.20 -24.16
N GLU A 166 0.12 -10.75 -23.80
CA GLU A 166 -0.58 -11.85 -24.49
C GLU A 166 -1.68 -11.37 -25.45
N TRP A 167 -1.97 -10.08 -25.50
CA TRP A 167 -3.01 -9.54 -26.38
C TRP A 167 -2.62 -9.65 -27.86
N PRO A 168 -3.61 -9.60 -28.78
CA PRO A 168 -3.34 -9.44 -30.21
C PRO A 168 -2.33 -8.31 -30.47
N ARG A 169 -1.42 -8.55 -31.42
CA ARG A 169 -0.29 -7.64 -31.69
C ARG A 169 -0.72 -6.19 -31.88
N ALA A 170 -1.85 -5.93 -32.52
CA ALA A 170 -2.36 -4.57 -32.74
C ALA A 170 -2.61 -3.82 -31.42
N TYR A 171 -3.20 -4.47 -30.41
CA TYR A 171 -3.44 -3.86 -29.10
C TYR A 171 -2.17 -3.81 -28.25
N ARG A 172 -1.38 -4.88 -28.28
CA ARG A 172 -0.09 -4.93 -27.56
C ARG A 172 0.87 -3.83 -28.01
N MET A 173 0.94 -3.59 -29.33
CA MET A 173 1.79 -2.55 -29.93
C MET A 173 1.10 -1.18 -30.03
N ARG A 174 -0.09 -1.02 -29.45
CA ARG A 174 -0.87 0.23 -29.42
C ARG A 174 -1.09 0.84 -30.81
N ASP A 175 -1.45 0.03 -31.79
CA ASP A 175 -1.82 0.51 -33.13
C ASP A 175 -2.98 1.50 -33.07
N GLY A 176 -2.76 2.73 -33.55
CA GLY A 176 -3.70 3.83 -33.39
C GLY A 176 -5.07 3.56 -34.02
N HIS A 177 -5.14 2.88 -35.17
CA HIS A 177 -6.40 2.55 -35.83
C HIS A 177 -7.16 1.46 -35.06
N ALA A 178 -6.47 0.41 -34.63
CA ALA A 178 -7.07 -0.66 -33.84
C ALA A 178 -7.60 -0.14 -32.49
N LEU A 179 -6.84 0.72 -31.81
CA LEU A 179 -7.29 1.32 -30.55
C LEU A 179 -8.47 2.27 -30.74
N ALA A 180 -8.48 3.07 -31.82
CA ALA A 180 -9.61 3.95 -32.12
C ALA A 180 -10.89 3.15 -32.43
N ALA A 181 -10.78 2.08 -33.23
CA ALA A 181 -11.91 1.19 -33.50
C ALA A 181 -12.43 0.53 -32.22
N PHE A 182 -11.52 0.01 -31.38
CA PHE A 182 -11.90 -0.59 -30.10
C PHE A 182 -12.59 0.43 -29.17
N ARG A 183 -12.08 1.65 -29.07
CA ARG A 183 -12.72 2.72 -28.27
C ARG A 183 -14.15 3.00 -28.72
N ALA A 184 -14.40 3.03 -30.03
CA ALA A 184 -15.73 3.27 -30.57
C ALA A 184 -16.71 2.10 -30.30
N GLU A 185 -16.23 0.85 -30.35
CA GLU A 185 -17.05 -0.33 -30.10
C GLU A 185 -17.31 -0.57 -28.60
N HIS A 186 -16.40 -0.14 -27.73
CA HIS A 186 -16.42 -0.43 -26.29
C HIS A 186 -16.56 0.82 -25.41
N GLU A 187 -17.22 1.87 -25.90
CA GLU A 187 -17.43 3.13 -25.16
C GLU A 187 -18.05 2.90 -23.78
N GLU A 188 -19.05 2.01 -23.68
CA GLU A 188 -19.73 1.71 -22.42
C GLU A 188 -18.79 1.08 -21.39
N GLU A 189 -17.95 0.13 -21.81
CA GLU A 189 -17.00 -0.54 -20.92
C GLU A 189 -15.91 0.43 -20.46
N ILE A 190 -15.42 1.28 -21.36
CA ILE A 190 -14.47 2.35 -21.00
C ILE A 190 -15.11 3.31 -19.99
N GLY A 191 -16.35 3.72 -20.24
CA GLY A 191 -17.10 4.59 -19.33
C GLY A 191 -17.33 3.95 -17.95
N PHE A 192 -17.53 2.63 -17.87
CA PHE A 192 -17.63 1.91 -16.60
C PHE A 192 -16.36 2.08 -15.77
N TRP A 193 -15.18 1.85 -16.36
CA TRP A 193 -13.91 2.00 -15.63
C TRP A 193 -13.64 3.45 -15.20
N LYS A 194 -14.05 4.44 -16.00
CA LYS A 194 -13.98 5.86 -15.59
C LYS A 194 -14.92 6.19 -14.44
N PHE A 195 -16.15 5.68 -14.48
CA PHE A 195 -17.12 5.84 -13.40
C PHE A 195 -16.57 5.30 -12.07
N LEU A 196 -15.94 4.12 -12.07
CA LEU A 196 -15.34 3.57 -10.84
C LEU A 196 -14.27 4.49 -10.26
N GLN A 197 -13.40 5.08 -11.10
CA GLN A 197 -12.36 5.98 -10.64
C GLN A 197 -12.93 7.30 -10.12
N TYR A 198 -14.01 7.80 -10.74
CA TYR A 198 -14.74 8.97 -10.27
C TYR A 198 -15.36 8.73 -8.88
N GLU A 199 -16.08 7.63 -8.69
CA GLU A 199 -16.68 7.26 -7.40
C GLU A 199 -15.62 7.05 -6.32
N PHE A 200 -14.53 6.36 -6.67
CA PHE A 200 -13.38 6.20 -5.79
C PHE A 200 -12.84 7.56 -5.34
N ALA A 201 -12.59 8.48 -6.28
CA ALA A 201 -11.97 9.77 -6.01
C ALA A 201 -12.86 10.66 -5.11
N ILE A 202 -14.17 10.69 -5.35
CA ILE A 202 -15.11 11.47 -4.52
C ILE A 202 -15.14 10.95 -3.09
N GLN A 203 -15.30 9.64 -2.93
CA GLN A 203 -15.43 9.04 -1.61
C GLN A 203 -14.11 9.11 -0.83
N TRP A 204 -12.98 8.86 -1.48
CA TRP A 204 -11.66 9.03 -0.87
C TRP A 204 -11.42 10.47 -0.44
N LYS A 205 -11.70 11.45 -1.30
CA LYS A 205 -11.54 12.87 -0.99
C LYS A 205 -12.37 13.28 0.22
N LYS A 206 -13.60 12.77 0.33
CA LYS A 206 -14.46 12.98 1.50
C LYS A 206 -13.84 12.41 2.78
N LEU A 207 -13.41 11.13 2.75
CA LEU A 207 -12.81 10.47 3.92
C LEU A 207 -11.50 11.14 4.36
N LYS A 208 -10.61 11.48 3.41
CA LYS A 208 -9.37 12.19 3.70
C LYS A 208 -9.64 13.56 4.32
N ALA A 209 -10.60 14.33 3.78
CA ALA A 209 -10.99 15.61 4.35
C ALA A 209 -11.54 15.45 5.78
N TYR A 210 -12.32 14.40 6.05
CA TYR A 210 -12.79 14.08 7.40
C TYR A 210 -11.65 13.77 8.36
N ALA A 211 -10.70 12.91 7.95
CA ALA A 211 -9.49 12.60 8.71
C ALA A 211 -8.68 13.86 9.02
N ASN A 212 -8.40 14.69 8.01
CA ASN A 212 -7.63 15.91 8.18
C ASN A 212 -8.34 16.93 9.08
N ALA A 213 -9.67 17.06 9.01
CA ALA A 213 -10.45 17.92 9.91
C ALA A 213 -10.38 17.47 11.38
N LYS A 214 -10.10 16.19 11.64
CA LYS A 214 -9.86 15.61 12.97
C LYS A 214 -8.38 15.68 13.39
N GLY A 215 -7.52 16.29 12.58
CA GLY A 215 -6.07 16.35 12.83
C GLY A 215 -5.34 15.04 12.55
N ILE A 216 -5.94 14.13 11.79
CA ILE A 216 -5.34 12.87 11.36
C ILE A 216 -4.78 13.04 9.95
N GLN A 217 -3.48 12.82 9.80
CA GLN A 217 -2.80 12.75 8.51
C GLN A 217 -2.86 11.33 7.96
N ILE A 218 -3.04 11.20 6.65
CA ILE A 218 -2.95 9.92 5.96
C ILE A 218 -1.51 9.70 5.49
N LEU A 219 -0.86 8.68 6.02
CA LEU A 219 0.40 8.16 5.50
C LEU A 219 0.10 7.06 4.48
N GLY A 220 0.26 7.41 3.21
CA GLY A 220 0.16 6.46 2.11
C GLY A 220 1.49 5.82 1.77
N ASP A 221 1.46 5.04 0.71
CA ASP A 221 2.55 4.18 0.31
C ASP A 221 2.54 3.96 -1.20
N ILE A 222 3.70 4.00 -1.83
CA ILE A 222 3.88 3.65 -3.24
C ILE A 222 5.03 2.64 -3.39
N PRO A 223 4.83 1.54 -4.14
CA PRO A 223 5.92 0.65 -4.50
C PRO A 223 6.95 1.39 -5.37
N ILE A 224 8.25 1.10 -5.27
CA ILE A 224 9.22 1.68 -6.21
C ILE A 224 8.86 1.31 -7.66
N TYR A 225 8.59 0.03 -7.93
CA TYR A 225 8.30 -0.48 -9.26
C TYR A 225 6.80 -0.55 -9.53
N VAL A 226 6.43 -0.54 -10.80
CA VAL A 226 5.07 -0.89 -11.26
C VAL A 226 5.01 -2.37 -11.62
N SER A 227 3.81 -2.97 -11.72
CA SER A 227 3.70 -4.36 -12.19
C SER A 227 4.00 -4.48 -13.68
N ALA A 228 4.51 -5.64 -14.11
CA ALA A 228 4.68 -5.95 -15.53
C ALA A 228 3.34 -5.96 -16.29
N ASP A 229 2.28 -6.48 -15.67
CA ASP A 229 0.92 -6.45 -16.19
C ASP A 229 0.17 -5.22 -15.66
N SER A 230 0.54 -4.04 -16.17
CA SER A 230 -0.08 -2.77 -15.81
C SER A 230 -0.26 -1.86 -17.02
N VAL A 231 -1.15 -0.88 -16.88
CA VAL A 231 -1.28 0.20 -17.87
C VAL A 231 0.03 0.97 -18.00
N ASP A 232 0.75 1.21 -16.89
CA ASP A 232 2.02 1.94 -16.89
C ASP A 232 3.06 1.23 -17.74
N ALA A 233 3.17 -0.09 -17.59
CA ALA A 233 4.02 -0.95 -18.40
C ALA A 233 3.61 -0.97 -19.89
N TRP A 234 2.31 -1.06 -20.16
CA TRP A 234 1.78 -1.11 -21.53
C TRP A 234 2.00 0.19 -22.31
N VAL A 235 1.83 1.34 -21.66
CA VAL A 235 1.99 2.67 -22.30
C VAL A 235 3.40 3.23 -22.18
N GLY A 236 4.14 2.82 -21.15
CA GLY A 236 5.36 3.49 -20.73
C GLY A 236 6.56 3.25 -21.64
N GLY A 237 6.58 2.16 -22.40
CA GLY A 237 7.58 1.89 -23.44
C GLY A 237 9.01 2.24 -23.01
N PRO A 238 9.62 3.34 -23.53
CA PRO A 238 10.98 3.78 -23.17
C PRO A 238 11.25 4.05 -21.69
N LEU A 239 10.22 4.22 -20.85
CA LEU A 239 10.37 4.33 -19.39
C LEU A 239 10.98 3.08 -18.75
N PHE A 240 10.93 1.92 -19.45
CA PHE A 240 11.42 0.64 -18.97
C PHE A 240 12.56 0.10 -19.84
N GLU A 241 13.33 -0.83 -19.27
CA GLU A 241 14.36 -1.55 -20.00
C GLU A 241 13.73 -2.61 -20.92
N LEU A 242 13.71 -2.33 -22.22
CA LEU A 242 13.13 -3.21 -23.23
C LEU A 242 14.21 -3.95 -24.04
N ALA A 243 13.92 -5.19 -24.41
CA ALA A 243 14.65 -5.95 -25.41
C ALA A 243 14.24 -5.53 -26.83
N ALA A 244 14.97 -6.00 -27.84
CA ALA A 244 14.75 -5.64 -29.24
C ALA A 244 13.35 -6.03 -29.78
N ASP A 245 12.70 -7.02 -29.17
CA ASP A 245 11.35 -7.47 -29.52
C ASP A 245 10.23 -6.72 -28.75
N GLY A 246 10.60 -5.77 -27.89
CA GLY A 246 9.68 -4.98 -27.06
C GLY A 246 9.28 -5.65 -25.74
N SER A 247 9.80 -6.84 -25.42
CA SER A 247 9.65 -7.44 -24.08
C SER A 247 10.58 -6.76 -23.06
N PHE A 248 10.38 -7.00 -21.77
CA PHE A 248 11.30 -6.49 -20.74
C PHE A 248 12.64 -7.24 -20.82
N ALA A 249 13.75 -6.48 -20.83
CA ALA A 249 15.08 -7.07 -20.86
C ALA A 249 15.47 -7.65 -19.50
N ARG A 250 15.09 -6.96 -18.42
CA ARG A 250 15.41 -7.32 -17.04
C ARG A 250 14.25 -6.99 -16.11
N VAL A 251 14.21 -7.70 -14.99
CA VAL A 251 13.18 -7.59 -13.96
C VAL A 251 13.78 -7.38 -12.58
N ALA A 252 12.97 -6.83 -11.69
CA ALA A 252 13.33 -6.55 -10.31
C ALA A 252 13.29 -7.80 -9.42
N GLY A 253 14.03 -7.70 -8.33
CA GLY A 253 14.05 -8.66 -7.24
C GLY A 253 15.00 -8.22 -6.13
N CYS A 254 15.33 -9.16 -5.25
CA CYS A 254 16.43 -9.01 -4.30
C CYS A 254 17.38 -10.21 -4.40
N PRO A 255 18.68 -10.04 -4.08
CA PRO A 255 19.63 -11.14 -4.08
C PRO A 255 19.28 -12.17 -3.00
N PRO A 256 19.89 -13.37 -3.02
CA PRO A 256 19.85 -14.28 -1.91
C PRO A 256 20.31 -13.63 -0.60
N ASP A 257 19.53 -13.82 0.45
CA ASP A 257 19.80 -13.33 1.80
C ASP A 257 19.53 -14.43 2.83
N TYR A 258 19.60 -14.10 4.12
CA TYR A 258 19.36 -15.07 5.19
C TYR A 258 17.89 -15.51 5.30
N PHE A 259 16.95 -14.80 4.67
CA PHE A 259 15.54 -15.16 4.59
C PHE A 259 15.23 -16.05 3.37
N SER A 260 15.93 -15.85 2.25
CA SER A 260 15.73 -16.60 1.00
C SER A 260 17.04 -17.00 0.34
N ALA A 261 17.30 -18.30 0.30
CA ALA A 261 18.48 -18.88 -0.37
C ALA A 261 18.50 -18.67 -1.89
N ASP A 262 17.35 -18.41 -2.52
CA ASP A 262 17.22 -18.14 -3.96
C ASP A 262 17.07 -16.64 -4.29
N GLY A 263 17.06 -15.79 -3.27
CA GLY A 263 16.62 -14.39 -3.36
C GLY A 263 15.12 -14.32 -3.63
N GLN A 264 14.63 -13.16 -4.04
CA GLN A 264 13.22 -12.98 -4.39
C GLN A 264 13.12 -12.43 -5.80
N LEU A 265 12.42 -13.16 -6.67
CA LEU A 265 12.13 -12.73 -8.03
C LEU A 265 10.75 -12.07 -8.04
N TRP A 266 10.71 -10.74 -8.05
CA TRP A 266 9.45 -9.99 -8.02
C TRP A 266 8.81 -9.87 -9.40
N GLY A 267 9.63 -9.82 -10.46
CA GLY A 267 9.16 -9.83 -11.84
C GLY A 267 8.70 -8.48 -12.39
N ASN A 268 8.78 -7.40 -11.60
CA ASN A 268 8.50 -6.05 -12.08
C ASN A 268 9.50 -5.61 -13.16
N PRO A 269 9.09 -4.84 -14.17
CA PRO A 269 10.01 -4.27 -15.15
C PRO A 269 10.94 -3.24 -14.48
N LEU A 270 12.22 -3.24 -14.88
CA LEU A 270 13.18 -2.24 -14.43
C LEU A 270 13.04 -0.93 -15.22
N TYR A 271 13.25 0.18 -14.54
CA TYR A 271 13.25 1.51 -15.16
C TYR A 271 14.48 1.74 -16.02
N ASN A 272 14.28 2.37 -17.18
CA ASN A 272 15.37 2.94 -17.97
C ASN A 272 15.76 4.30 -17.39
N TRP A 273 16.49 4.30 -16.27
CA TRP A 273 16.89 5.54 -15.58
C TRP A 273 17.58 6.59 -16.47
N PRO A 274 18.41 6.24 -17.46
CA PRO A 274 18.89 7.20 -18.46
C PRO A 274 17.79 7.96 -19.19
N TYR A 275 16.73 7.28 -19.64
CA TYR A 275 15.59 7.92 -20.31
C TYR A 275 14.78 8.79 -19.33
N HIS A 276 14.59 8.33 -18.08
CA HIS A 276 13.99 9.17 -17.04
C HIS A 276 14.80 10.45 -16.84
N ARG A 277 16.13 10.37 -16.78
CA ARG A 277 17.02 11.53 -16.68
C ARG A 277 16.89 12.47 -17.88
N GLU A 278 16.90 11.93 -19.10
CA GLU A 278 16.75 12.70 -20.36
C GLU A 278 15.44 13.48 -20.39
N THR A 279 14.36 12.88 -19.88
CA THR A 279 13.02 13.49 -19.81
C THR A 279 12.77 14.30 -18.54
N GLY A 280 13.82 14.59 -17.76
CA GLY A 280 13.72 15.41 -16.54
C GLY A 280 12.89 14.76 -15.43
N TYR A 281 12.82 13.43 -15.40
CA TYR A 281 12.05 12.61 -14.46
C TYR A 281 10.54 12.88 -14.49
N ALA A 282 10.01 13.34 -15.64
CA ALA A 282 8.62 13.79 -15.78
C ALA A 282 7.59 12.76 -15.25
N TRP A 283 7.76 11.47 -15.58
CA TRP A 283 6.85 10.43 -15.11
C TRP A 283 6.85 10.27 -13.58
N TRP A 284 8.02 10.30 -12.95
CA TRP A 284 8.12 10.24 -11.49
C TRP A 284 7.56 11.49 -10.81
N ILE A 285 7.74 12.67 -11.41
CA ILE A 285 7.14 13.91 -10.95
C ILE A 285 5.60 13.81 -10.97
N GLU A 286 5.01 13.33 -12.07
CA GLU A 286 3.56 13.10 -12.15
C GLU A 286 3.08 12.08 -11.11
N ARG A 287 3.80 10.96 -10.97
CA ARG A 287 3.46 9.91 -10.01
C ARG A 287 3.45 10.42 -8.56
N VAL A 288 4.49 11.15 -8.16
CA VAL A 288 4.58 11.71 -6.81
C VAL A 288 3.56 12.83 -6.62
N ARG A 289 3.32 13.69 -7.62
CA ARG A 289 2.27 14.71 -7.56
C ARG A 289 0.90 14.07 -7.32
N HIS A 290 0.58 13.03 -8.08
CA HIS A 290 -0.66 12.28 -7.92
C HIS A 290 -0.76 11.69 -6.50
N ALA A 291 0.28 11.00 -6.03
CA ALA A 291 0.31 10.41 -4.69
C ALA A 291 0.13 11.47 -3.58
N LEU A 292 0.71 12.66 -3.71
CA LEU A 292 0.52 13.77 -2.77
C LEU A 292 -0.88 14.42 -2.85
N GLY A 293 -1.63 14.17 -3.92
CA GLY A 293 -3.07 14.48 -3.98
C GLY A 293 -3.92 13.48 -3.20
N ILE A 294 -3.45 12.24 -3.07
CA ILE A 294 -4.14 11.14 -2.37
C ILE A 294 -3.74 11.08 -0.88
N TYR A 295 -2.49 11.40 -0.52
CA TYR A 295 -1.94 11.21 0.83
C TYR A 295 -1.31 12.50 1.38
N ASP A 296 -1.21 12.62 2.71
CA ASP A 296 -0.54 13.76 3.37
C ASP A 296 0.96 13.50 3.57
N LEU A 297 1.31 12.25 3.83
CA LEU A 297 2.67 11.73 3.97
C LEU A 297 2.82 10.55 3.00
N LEU A 298 4.02 10.34 2.47
CA LEU A 298 4.26 9.30 1.47
C LEU A 298 5.42 8.39 1.87
N ARG A 299 5.15 7.11 2.15
CA ARG A 299 6.21 6.11 2.16
C ARG A 299 6.57 5.75 0.72
N ILE A 300 7.86 5.69 0.41
CA ILE A 300 8.33 5.05 -0.82
C ILE A 300 9.00 3.74 -0.44
N ASP A 301 8.39 2.65 -0.88
CA ASP A 301 8.86 1.29 -0.68
C ASP A 301 10.19 1.04 -1.41
N HIS A 302 11.04 0.20 -0.83
CA HIS A 302 12.33 -0.20 -1.37
C HIS A 302 13.19 0.99 -1.81
N PHE A 303 13.31 2.00 -0.93
CA PHE A 303 14.04 3.25 -1.21
C PHE A 303 15.48 2.99 -1.65
N ARG A 304 16.10 1.91 -1.15
CA ARG A 304 17.45 1.51 -1.57
C ARG A 304 17.60 1.33 -3.08
N GLY A 305 16.50 1.01 -3.79
CA GLY A 305 16.43 0.88 -5.25
C GLY A 305 16.83 2.16 -6.01
N PHE A 306 16.76 3.34 -5.37
CA PHE A 306 17.22 4.58 -5.95
C PHE A 306 18.74 4.79 -5.84
N ASP A 307 19.41 4.13 -4.88
CA ASP A 307 20.88 4.09 -4.78
C ASP A 307 21.43 3.05 -5.75
N THR A 308 21.01 1.81 -5.56
CA THR A 308 21.38 0.65 -6.37
C THR A 308 20.20 -0.30 -6.46
N TYR A 309 20.09 -1.14 -7.48
CA TYR A 309 18.98 -2.10 -7.59
C TYR A 309 19.44 -3.43 -8.13
N TRP A 310 18.76 -4.51 -7.75
CA TRP A 310 19.10 -5.86 -8.19
C TRP A 310 18.39 -6.17 -9.51
N ALA A 311 19.17 -6.22 -10.59
CA ALA A 311 18.68 -6.41 -11.94
C ALA A 311 18.84 -7.86 -12.38
N ILE A 312 17.73 -8.55 -12.64
CA ILE A 312 17.70 -9.97 -13.01
C ILE A 312 17.33 -10.09 -14.49
N PRO A 313 18.04 -10.88 -15.32
CA PRO A 313 17.62 -11.13 -16.70
C PRO A 313 16.18 -11.67 -16.76
N ALA A 314 15.35 -11.09 -17.63
CA ALA A 314 13.97 -11.56 -17.80
C ALA A 314 13.95 -13.03 -18.24
N GLY A 315 12.94 -13.78 -17.79
CA GLY A 315 12.83 -15.23 -18.01
C GLY A 315 13.64 -16.11 -17.05
N SER A 316 14.39 -15.51 -16.12
CA SER A 316 15.01 -16.25 -15.02
C SER A 316 13.95 -16.87 -14.10
N THR A 317 14.25 -18.03 -13.52
CA THR A 317 13.38 -18.71 -12.55
C THR A 317 13.71 -18.38 -11.09
N THR A 318 14.84 -17.74 -10.84
CA THR A 318 15.32 -17.31 -9.50
C THR A 318 16.01 -15.95 -9.60
N ALA A 319 16.29 -15.32 -8.45
CA ALA A 319 16.99 -14.03 -8.39
C ALA A 319 18.53 -14.15 -8.32
N LYS A 320 19.08 -15.36 -8.14
CA LYS A 320 20.53 -15.61 -7.97
C LYS A 320 21.41 -15.01 -9.07
N GLY A 321 20.95 -15.01 -10.31
CA GLY A 321 21.71 -14.55 -11.47
C GLY A 321 21.70 -13.04 -11.69
N GLY A 322 21.07 -12.26 -10.79
CA GLY A 322 21.01 -10.81 -10.91
C GLY A 322 22.34 -10.11 -10.64
N LYS A 323 22.34 -8.79 -10.83
CA LYS A 323 23.48 -7.91 -10.57
C LYS A 323 23.02 -6.60 -9.95
N TRP A 324 23.85 -6.03 -9.08
CA TRP A 324 23.65 -4.66 -8.61
C TRP A 324 23.93 -3.66 -9.72
N GLU A 325 22.95 -2.81 -10.00
CA GLU A 325 23.03 -1.66 -10.89
C GLU A 325 22.87 -0.37 -10.10
N ILE A 326 23.30 0.76 -10.66
CA ILE A 326 23.23 2.07 -10.01
C ILE A 326 21.91 2.76 -10.37
N GLY A 327 21.16 3.19 -9.35
CA GLY A 327 19.93 3.97 -9.51
C GLY A 327 20.20 5.47 -9.77
N PRO A 328 19.16 6.31 -9.81
CA PRO A 328 19.27 7.74 -10.10
C PRO A 328 19.86 8.58 -8.95
N ARG A 329 19.96 8.01 -7.74
CA ARG A 329 20.38 8.69 -6.50
C ARG A 329 19.62 10.01 -6.30
N MET A 330 20.30 11.06 -5.81
CA MET A 330 19.73 12.37 -5.51
C MET A 330 19.23 13.14 -6.74
N GLU A 331 19.63 12.78 -7.97
CA GLU A 331 19.17 13.51 -9.16
C GLU A 331 17.64 13.46 -9.31
N LEU A 332 17.04 12.30 -9.03
CA LEU A 332 15.59 12.15 -9.02
C LEU A 332 14.95 13.03 -7.93
N PHE A 333 15.47 12.97 -6.70
CA PHE A 333 14.88 13.70 -5.58
C PHE A 333 15.01 15.21 -5.74
N HIS A 334 16.12 15.71 -6.29
CA HIS A 334 16.24 17.12 -6.66
C HIS A 334 15.21 17.51 -7.73
N ALA A 335 14.98 16.68 -8.75
CA ALA A 335 13.96 16.96 -9.77
C ALA A 335 12.54 17.01 -9.16
N LEU A 336 12.23 16.08 -8.26
CA LEU A 336 10.96 16.06 -7.53
C LEU A 336 10.79 17.29 -6.64
N GLU A 337 11.80 17.66 -5.85
CA GLU A 337 11.74 18.84 -4.98
C GLU A 337 11.65 20.15 -5.77
N ASN A 338 12.36 20.26 -6.89
CA ASN A 338 12.28 21.43 -7.77
C ASN A 338 10.88 21.59 -8.38
N ALA A 339 10.19 20.49 -8.69
CA ALA A 339 8.87 20.51 -9.31
C ALA A 339 7.71 20.62 -8.31
N LEU A 340 7.85 20.04 -7.12
CA LEU A 340 6.74 19.84 -6.16
C LEU A 340 6.97 20.55 -4.81
N GLY A 341 8.16 21.11 -4.59
CA GLY A 341 8.56 21.69 -3.31
C GLY A 341 8.98 20.62 -2.30
N LYS A 342 8.96 20.97 -1.01
CA LYS A 342 9.39 20.06 0.06
C LYS A 342 8.52 18.80 0.09
N LEU A 343 9.17 17.64 -0.01
CA LEU A 343 8.49 16.35 -0.11
C LEU A 343 8.26 15.73 1.28
N PRO A 344 7.02 15.36 1.66
CA PRO A 344 6.73 14.67 2.92
C PRO A 344 6.99 13.16 2.80
N ILE A 345 8.17 12.77 2.30
CA ILE A 345 8.54 11.38 2.04
C ILE A 345 9.09 10.70 3.31
N ILE A 346 8.78 9.42 3.49
CA ILE A 346 9.44 8.49 4.40
C ILE A 346 10.10 7.41 3.54
N ALA A 347 11.40 7.18 3.76
CA ALA A 347 12.14 6.16 3.04
C ALA A 347 12.00 4.80 3.73
N GLU A 348 11.52 3.79 3.01
CA GLU A 348 11.65 2.40 3.43
C GLU A 348 13.08 1.94 3.13
N ASP A 349 13.94 1.98 4.15
CA ASP A 349 15.38 1.70 4.10
C ASP A 349 15.74 0.41 4.87
N LEU A 350 14.91 -0.63 4.80
CA LEU A 350 15.17 -1.91 5.46
C LEU A 350 15.98 -2.87 4.57
N GLY A 351 16.48 -3.93 5.20
CA GLY A 351 17.30 -4.97 4.56
C GLY A 351 18.81 -4.72 4.67
N ASP A 352 19.59 -5.31 3.76
CA ASP A 352 21.05 -5.14 3.73
C ASP A 352 21.42 -3.75 3.15
N ILE A 353 21.59 -2.79 4.05
CA ILE A 353 21.90 -1.40 3.73
C ILE A 353 23.40 -1.16 3.77
N VAL A 354 23.98 -0.90 2.59
CA VAL A 354 25.36 -0.46 2.41
C VAL A 354 25.51 1.05 2.66
N ASP A 355 26.74 1.51 2.93
CA ASP A 355 27.02 2.91 3.28
C ASP A 355 26.48 3.91 2.25
N SER A 356 26.52 3.60 0.95
CA SER A 356 26.02 4.50 -0.10
C SER A 356 24.51 4.74 -0.02
N VAL A 357 23.73 3.78 0.50
CA VAL A 357 22.30 3.95 0.75
C VAL A 357 22.07 4.83 1.98
N ARG A 358 22.91 4.69 3.02
CA ARG A 358 22.87 5.57 4.21
C ARG A 358 23.21 7.02 3.83
N GLU A 359 24.18 7.20 2.94
CA GLU A 359 24.54 8.49 2.36
C GLU A 359 23.36 9.08 1.58
N LEU A 360 22.73 8.30 0.68
CA LEU A 360 21.55 8.76 -0.06
C LEU A 360 20.41 9.18 0.88
N LEU A 361 20.12 8.39 1.91
CA LEU A 361 19.10 8.73 2.91
C LEU A 361 19.46 10.03 3.63
N ALA A 362 20.70 10.17 4.09
CA ALA A 362 21.16 11.38 4.78
C ALA A 362 21.09 12.63 3.88
N GLU A 363 21.52 12.52 2.62
CA GLU A 363 21.46 13.60 1.64
C GLU A 363 20.03 14.00 1.29
N SER A 364 19.12 13.03 1.19
CA SER A 364 17.69 13.29 0.91
C SER A 364 16.98 14.03 2.04
N GLY A 365 17.50 13.96 3.27
CA GLY A 365 16.84 14.49 4.46
C GLY A 365 15.57 13.75 4.87
N PHE A 366 15.18 12.68 4.18
CA PHE A 366 14.00 11.90 4.52
C PHE A 366 14.22 11.09 5.80
N PRO A 367 13.19 10.91 6.64
CA PRO A 367 13.24 9.94 7.74
C PRO A 367 13.29 8.51 7.19
N GLY A 368 14.23 7.73 7.70
CA GLY A 368 14.26 6.27 7.54
C GLY A 368 13.36 5.54 8.54
N MET A 369 13.30 4.23 8.43
CA MET A 369 12.50 3.32 9.24
C MET A 369 13.35 2.55 10.26
N LYS A 370 12.74 2.21 11.40
CA LYS A 370 13.33 1.32 12.41
C LYS A 370 12.30 0.29 12.85
N VAL A 371 12.62 -0.99 12.76
CA VAL A 371 11.69 -2.10 13.07
C VAL A 371 12.20 -2.90 14.26
N LEU A 372 11.46 -2.88 15.38
CA LEU A 372 11.92 -3.49 16.64
C LEU A 372 12.08 -5.01 16.58
N GLN A 373 11.25 -5.72 15.79
CA GLN A 373 11.43 -7.17 15.61
C GLN A 373 12.81 -7.55 15.06
N PHE A 374 13.53 -6.62 14.41
CA PHE A 374 14.90 -6.85 13.92
C PHE A 374 15.99 -6.48 14.93
N ALA A 375 15.64 -5.94 16.09
CA ALA A 375 16.60 -5.34 17.03
C ALA A 375 17.37 -6.36 17.89
N PHE A 376 16.80 -7.53 18.13
CA PHE A 376 17.23 -8.42 19.21
C PHE A 376 18.11 -9.60 18.79
N GLY A 377 18.55 -9.65 17.52
CA GLY A 377 19.48 -10.68 17.01
C GLY A 377 20.88 -10.68 17.65
N GLY A 378 21.23 -9.57 18.32
CA GLY A 378 22.48 -9.36 19.07
C GLY A 378 23.35 -8.22 18.52
N GLY A 379 24.43 -7.90 19.24
CA GLY A 379 25.35 -6.82 18.88
C GLY A 379 24.78 -5.41 19.09
N ASP A 380 25.49 -4.42 18.58
CA ASP A 380 25.08 -3.01 18.57
C ASP A 380 24.18 -2.74 17.35
N ASN A 381 22.97 -3.28 17.39
CA ASN A 381 22.03 -3.27 16.28
C ASN A 381 21.32 -1.91 16.15
N GLU A 382 21.28 -1.34 14.95
CA GLU A 382 20.66 -0.02 14.70
C GLU A 382 19.16 0.04 14.99
N TYR A 383 18.48 -1.11 15.02
CA TYR A 383 17.08 -1.21 15.35
C TYR A 383 16.80 -1.18 16.86
N LEU A 384 17.83 -1.21 17.72
CA LEU A 384 17.65 -1.02 19.16
C LEU A 384 17.26 0.43 19.49
N PRO A 385 16.26 0.68 20.37
CA PRO A 385 15.76 2.02 20.64
C PRO A 385 16.78 3.09 21.00
N HIS A 386 17.91 2.74 21.65
CA HIS A 386 18.96 3.70 22.00
C HIS A 386 19.80 4.16 20.80
N ASN A 387 19.77 3.41 19.70
CA ASN A 387 20.45 3.74 18.43
C ASN A 387 19.54 4.48 17.46
N HIS A 388 18.26 4.67 17.79
CA HIS A 388 17.33 5.41 16.93
C HIS A 388 17.71 6.89 16.88
N VAL A 389 17.52 7.50 15.72
CA VAL A 389 17.71 8.94 15.51
C VAL A 389 16.37 9.66 15.40
N ARG A 390 16.35 10.96 15.71
CA ARG A 390 15.10 11.74 15.68
C ARG A 390 14.44 11.74 14.30
N ASN A 391 15.22 11.85 13.21
CA ASN A 391 14.69 11.80 11.85
C ASN A 391 14.43 10.35 11.40
N SER A 392 13.51 9.67 12.08
CA SER A 392 13.10 8.30 11.73
C SER A 392 11.66 8.02 12.16
N VAL A 393 11.12 6.92 11.64
CA VAL A 393 9.83 6.35 11.99
C VAL A 393 10.05 4.95 12.56
N VAL A 394 9.68 4.73 13.82
CA VAL A 394 9.79 3.42 14.46
C VAL A 394 8.49 2.63 14.31
N TYR A 395 8.65 1.32 14.09
CA TYR A 395 7.60 0.32 14.04
C TYR A 395 7.98 -0.82 14.98
N PRO A 396 7.04 -1.41 15.74
CA PRO A 396 7.28 -2.71 16.35
C PRO A 396 7.47 -3.80 15.26
N GLY A 397 6.54 -3.81 14.30
CA GLY A 397 6.57 -4.57 13.05
C GLY A 397 5.81 -3.79 11.97
N THR A 398 6.01 -4.14 10.71
CA THR A 398 5.29 -3.61 9.55
C THR A 398 4.19 -4.58 9.11
N HIS A 399 3.63 -4.41 7.91
CA HIS A 399 2.66 -5.36 7.32
C HIS A 399 3.33 -6.65 6.81
N ASP A 400 4.64 -6.66 6.61
CA ASP A 400 5.42 -7.84 6.21
C ASP A 400 5.94 -8.66 7.41
N ASN A 401 5.82 -8.10 8.61
CA ASN A 401 6.20 -8.78 9.84
C ASN A 401 4.99 -9.48 10.46
N THR A 402 5.22 -10.61 11.12
CA THR A 402 4.19 -11.22 11.98
C THR A 402 3.83 -10.28 13.14
N THR A 403 2.70 -10.51 13.81
CA THR A 403 2.30 -9.69 14.96
C THR A 403 3.28 -9.86 16.11
N LEU A 404 3.34 -8.91 17.04
CA LEU A 404 4.19 -9.03 18.24
C LEU A 404 3.85 -10.25 19.09
N THR A 405 2.57 -10.61 19.18
CA THR A 405 2.11 -11.81 19.90
C THR A 405 2.69 -13.06 19.23
N ALA A 406 2.53 -13.19 17.92
CA ALA A 406 3.05 -14.35 17.18
C ALA A 406 4.59 -14.37 17.12
N TRP A 407 5.23 -13.22 16.95
CA TRP A 407 6.68 -13.08 17.06
C TRP A 407 7.17 -13.60 18.41
N TRP A 408 6.51 -13.24 19.52
CA TRP A 408 6.91 -13.73 20.84
C TRP A 408 6.66 -15.22 21.04
N GLU A 409 5.56 -15.75 20.53
CA GLU A 409 5.16 -17.14 20.78
C GLU A 409 5.94 -18.11 19.90
N THR A 410 6.04 -17.83 18.61
CA THR A 410 6.52 -18.78 17.60
C THR A 410 7.60 -18.22 16.68
N GLY A 411 7.67 -16.90 16.48
CA GLY A 411 8.57 -16.29 15.48
C GLY A 411 10.01 -16.07 15.94
N ALA A 412 10.21 -15.57 17.16
CA ALA A 412 11.52 -15.17 17.67
C ALA A 412 12.33 -16.36 18.17
N ALA A 413 13.62 -16.39 17.88
CA ALA A 413 14.53 -17.36 18.45
C ALA A 413 14.73 -17.14 19.96
N GLU A 414 15.07 -18.19 20.71
CA GLU A 414 15.28 -18.11 22.17
C GLU A 414 16.32 -17.06 22.58
N LYS A 415 17.37 -16.88 21.77
CA LYS A 415 18.39 -15.84 21.98
C LYS A 415 17.81 -14.43 21.83
N GLU A 416 16.92 -14.22 20.87
CA GLU A 416 16.25 -12.94 20.64
C GLU A 416 15.29 -12.60 21.77
N LYS A 417 14.51 -13.59 22.23
CA LYS A 417 13.63 -13.43 23.41
C LYS A 417 14.43 -13.09 24.66
N ALA A 418 15.54 -13.79 24.90
CA ALA A 418 16.42 -13.50 26.04
C ALA A 418 17.01 -12.08 25.98
N MET A 419 17.46 -11.65 24.81
CA MET A 419 17.98 -10.29 24.59
C MET A 419 16.89 -9.23 24.78
N ALA A 420 15.70 -9.45 24.21
CA ALA A 420 14.55 -8.56 24.37
C ALA A 420 14.13 -8.44 25.84
N CYS A 421 14.03 -9.55 26.57
CA CYS A 421 13.72 -9.56 28.00
C CYS A 421 14.71 -8.75 28.84
N ALA A 422 16.01 -8.97 28.63
CA ALA A 422 17.06 -8.24 29.33
C ALA A 422 17.03 -6.75 28.99
N TYR A 423 16.90 -6.41 27.70
CA TYR A 423 16.89 -5.04 27.20
C TYR A 423 15.68 -4.24 27.69
N LEU A 424 14.51 -4.88 27.73
CA LEU A 424 13.24 -4.28 28.17
C LEU A 424 13.02 -4.36 29.68
N HIS A 425 14.02 -4.85 30.43
CA HIS A 425 13.96 -5.02 31.88
C HIS A 425 12.80 -5.91 32.37
N LEU A 426 12.42 -6.91 31.56
CA LEU A 426 11.45 -7.94 31.96
C LEU A 426 12.10 -9.04 32.80
N THR A 427 13.43 -9.17 32.72
CA THR A 427 14.26 -10.13 33.45
C THR A 427 15.60 -9.48 33.85
N PRO A 428 16.46 -10.15 34.65
CA PRO A 428 17.87 -9.77 34.80
C PRO A 428 18.63 -9.78 33.46
N CYS A 429 19.82 -9.15 33.42
CA CYS A 429 20.63 -8.99 32.19
C CYS A 429 21.11 -10.31 31.56
N HIS A 430 21.18 -11.39 32.34
CA HIS A 430 21.58 -12.72 31.89
C HIS A 430 20.52 -13.74 32.32
N PRO A 431 19.33 -13.71 31.69
CA PRO A 431 18.23 -14.54 32.14
C PRO A 431 18.47 -16.00 31.77
N THR A 432 18.06 -16.89 32.65
CA THR A 432 17.94 -18.31 32.37
C THR A 432 16.76 -18.56 31.42
N ALA A 433 16.78 -19.68 30.69
CA ALA A 433 15.65 -20.09 29.84
C ALA A 433 14.32 -20.17 30.62
N LYS A 434 14.37 -20.55 31.90
CA LYS A 434 13.19 -20.59 32.78
C LYS A 434 12.62 -19.21 33.06
N GLU A 435 13.47 -18.20 33.26
CA GLU A 435 13.04 -16.82 33.49
C GLU A 435 12.42 -16.21 32.22
N VAL A 436 13.02 -16.47 31.05
CA VAL A 436 12.45 -16.03 29.77
C VAL A 436 11.08 -16.69 29.54
N ALA A 437 10.96 -18.01 29.74
CA ALA A 437 9.71 -18.73 29.59
C ALA A 437 8.60 -18.31 30.59
N ALA A 438 8.97 -17.67 31.70
CA ALA A 438 8.02 -17.14 32.67
C ALA A 438 7.44 -15.77 32.27
N VAL A 439 8.03 -15.08 31.28
CA VAL A 439 7.53 -13.81 30.77
C VAL A 439 6.27 -14.06 29.95
N LYS A 440 5.15 -13.45 30.38
CA LYS A 440 3.86 -13.56 29.68
C LYS A 440 3.93 -12.83 28.34
N THR A 441 3.35 -13.42 27.29
CA THR A 441 3.26 -12.81 25.95
C THR A 441 2.75 -11.38 25.98
N ASP A 442 1.67 -11.12 26.72
CA ASP A 442 1.10 -9.77 26.82
C ASP A 442 2.07 -8.75 27.46
N ALA A 443 2.87 -9.17 28.43
CA ALA A 443 3.87 -8.31 29.07
C ALA A 443 5.01 -7.98 28.08
N ALA A 444 5.49 -8.96 27.32
CA ALA A 444 6.49 -8.74 26.28
C ALA A 444 5.97 -7.81 25.18
N ARG A 445 4.75 -8.06 24.68
CA ARG A 445 4.07 -7.21 23.69
C ARG A 445 3.96 -5.77 24.17
N VAL A 446 3.42 -5.53 25.37
CA VAL A 446 3.27 -4.18 25.92
C VAL A 446 4.63 -3.50 26.10
N ALA A 447 5.66 -4.23 26.53
CA ALA A 447 7.02 -3.68 26.65
C ALA A 447 7.60 -3.27 25.29
N LEU A 448 7.38 -4.05 24.22
CA LEU A 448 7.80 -3.71 22.85
C LEU A 448 7.05 -2.49 22.30
N LEU A 449 5.74 -2.39 22.55
CA LEU A 449 4.95 -1.20 22.19
C LEU A 449 5.51 0.04 22.89
N ARG A 450 5.78 -0.05 24.20
CA ARG A 450 6.38 1.04 24.98
C ARG A 450 7.79 1.37 24.51
N ALA A 451 8.57 0.40 24.06
CA ALA A 451 9.89 0.66 23.50
C ALA A 451 9.82 1.44 22.18
N ALA A 452 8.84 1.15 21.31
CA ALA A 452 8.61 1.93 20.09
C ALA A 452 8.16 3.35 20.44
N LEU A 453 7.16 3.49 21.32
CA LEU A 453 6.66 4.77 21.79
C LEU A 453 7.76 5.59 22.51
N GLY A 454 8.60 4.95 23.31
CA GLY A 454 9.69 5.58 24.06
C GLY A 454 10.92 5.94 23.23
N SER A 455 11.06 5.43 22.00
CA SER A 455 12.29 5.60 21.20
C SER A 455 12.57 7.07 20.81
N ALA A 456 13.79 7.38 20.39
CA ALA A 456 14.16 8.72 19.95
C ALA A 456 13.49 9.18 18.64
N SER A 457 12.90 8.27 17.86
CA SER A 457 12.24 8.55 16.58
C SER A 457 11.16 9.63 16.68
N ALA A 458 11.08 10.53 15.69
CA ALA A 458 10.05 11.57 15.66
C ALA A 458 8.64 10.97 15.56
N ARG A 459 8.49 9.84 14.86
CA ARG A 459 7.21 9.16 14.69
C ARG A 459 7.29 7.71 15.15
N ALA A 460 6.20 7.22 15.74
CA ALA A 460 6.01 5.80 16.04
C ALA A 460 4.70 5.34 15.38
N ILE A 461 4.76 4.33 14.52
CA ILE A 461 3.57 3.75 13.91
C ILE A 461 3.43 2.31 14.40
N ILE A 462 2.26 1.98 14.94
CA ILE A 462 1.99 0.66 15.52
C ILE A 462 0.86 -0.01 14.73
N PRO A 463 1.03 -1.24 14.22
CA PRO A 463 -0.04 -2.01 13.60
C PRO A 463 -1.25 -2.17 14.53
N MET A 464 -2.46 -2.05 13.98
CA MET A 464 -3.68 -2.22 14.76
C MET A 464 -3.77 -3.62 15.41
N ALA A 465 -3.31 -4.66 14.72
CA ALA A 465 -3.24 -6.02 15.25
C ALA A 465 -2.40 -6.10 16.54
N ASP A 466 -1.32 -5.34 16.63
CA ASP A 466 -0.46 -5.29 17.83
C ASP A 466 -1.13 -4.57 18.99
N TRP A 467 -1.98 -3.57 18.74
CA TRP A 467 -2.79 -2.95 19.81
C TRP A 467 -3.85 -3.91 20.35
N LEU A 468 -4.50 -4.64 19.44
CA LEU A 468 -5.50 -5.67 19.75
C LEU A 468 -4.89 -6.90 20.42
N GLY A 469 -3.59 -7.13 20.25
CA GLY A 469 -2.88 -8.28 20.80
C GLY A 469 -3.13 -9.58 20.03
N LEU A 470 -3.47 -9.49 18.75
CA LEU A 470 -3.75 -10.64 17.88
C LEU A 470 -2.48 -11.44 17.61
N GLY A 471 -2.61 -12.75 17.50
CA GLY A 471 -1.56 -13.67 17.04
C GLY A 471 -1.46 -13.72 15.51
N GLU A 472 -1.13 -14.89 14.97
CA GLU A 472 -1.01 -15.14 13.52
C GLU A 472 -2.29 -14.81 12.75
N GLU A 473 -3.47 -14.85 13.39
CA GLU A 473 -4.72 -14.44 12.78
C GLU A 473 -4.76 -12.95 12.40
N GLY A 474 -3.90 -12.12 13.00
CA GLY A 474 -3.72 -10.70 12.68
C GLY A 474 -2.61 -10.42 11.65
N HIS A 475 -1.94 -11.45 11.14
CA HIS A 475 -0.83 -11.32 10.20
C HIS A 475 -1.31 -10.89 8.81
N LEU A 476 -0.60 -9.93 8.18
CA LEU A 476 -1.01 -9.37 6.90
C LEU A 476 -0.33 -10.03 5.71
N ASN A 477 0.99 -10.17 5.71
CA ASN A 477 1.71 -10.70 4.56
C ASN A 477 2.95 -11.48 4.96
N THR A 478 3.12 -12.66 4.39
CA THR A 478 4.39 -13.39 4.40
C THR A 478 5.11 -13.18 3.06
N PRO A 479 6.18 -12.37 3.00
CA PRO A 479 6.96 -12.18 1.78
C PRO A 479 7.38 -13.50 1.14
N GLY A 480 7.26 -13.60 -0.18
CA GLY A 480 7.59 -14.80 -0.96
C GLY A 480 6.54 -15.92 -0.94
N ARG A 481 5.47 -15.82 -0.13
CA ARG A 481 4.36 -16.78 -0.14
C ARG A 481 3.29 -16.36 -1.15
N LEU A 482 2.88 -17.29 -2.00
CA LEU A 482 1.73 -17.10 -2.89
C LEU A 482 0.43 -17.46 -2.17
N GLY A 483 -0.52 -16.52 -2.14
CA GLY A 483 -1.86 -16.70 -1.59
C GLY A 483 -1.96 -16.66 -0.06
N GLY A 484 -3.15 -16.31 0.44
CA GLY A 484 -3.43 -16.21 1.88
C GLY A 484 -2.91 -14.95 2.57
N ASN A 485 -2.40 -13.98 1.82
CA ASN A 485 -1.98 -12.67 2.32
C ASN A 485 -3.09 -11.63 2.12
N TRP A 486 -2.97 -10.50 2.82
CA TRP A 486 -3.81 -9.31 2.68
C TRP A 486 -5.29 -9.53 3.07
N THR A 487 -5.58 -10.63 3.75
CA THR A 487 -6.95 -11.03 4.07
C THR A 487 -7.41 -10.55 5.44
N TRP A 488 -6.52 -10.30 6.41
CA TRP A 488 -6.95 -9.96 7.78
C TRP A 488 -7.89 -8.75 7.85
N ARG A 489 -8.97 -8.89 8.61
CA ARG A 489 -9.91 -7.83 8.98
C ARG A 489 -10.14 -7.79 10.49
N ALA A 490 -10.28 -6.58 11.02
CA ALA A 490 -10.64 -6.39 12.40
C ALA A 490 -12.12 -6.76 12.65
N ALA A 491 -12.39 -7.32 13.84
CA ALA A 491 -13.76 -7.61 14.28
C ALA A 491 -14.59 -6.32 14.43
N GLU A 492 -15.90 -6.42 14.22
CA GLU A 492 -16.81 -5.30 14.50
C GLU A 492 -16.68 -4.85 15.96
N GLY A 493 -16.63 -3.53 16.18
CA GLY A 493 -16.48 -2.96 17.52
C GLY A 493 -15.07 -3.08 18.13
N PHE A 494 -14.04 -3.44 17.35
CA PHE A 494 -12.64 -3.53 17.84
C PHE A 494 -12.15 -2.23 18.51
N GLY A 495 -12.57 -1.07 17.97
CA GLY A 495 -12.17 0.27 18.42
C GLY A 495 -12.91 0.73 19.68
N THR A 496 -12.88 -0.05 20.76
CA THR A 496 -13.59 0.29 22.00
C THR A 496 -13.03 1.57 22.64
N LYS A 497 -13.89 2.30 23.37
CA LYS A 497 -13.46 3.47 24.17
C LYS A 497 -12.34 3.13 25.15
N LYS A 498 -12.40 1.96 25.79
CA LYS A 498 -11.36 1.47 26.72
C LYS A 498 -10.02 1.28 26.03
N LEU A 499 -10.02 0.77 24.79
CA LEU A 499 -8.79 0.62 24.01
C LEU A 499 -8.24 1.99 23.62
N ALA A 500 -9.08 2.93 23.19
CA ALA A 500 -8.65 4.29 22.88
C ALA A 500 -8.01 4.99 24.10
N GLU A 501 -8.64 4.90 25.28
CA GLU A 501 -8.09 5.43 26.54
C GLU A 501 -6.75 4.78 26.92
N LYS A 502 -6.61 3.46 26.72
CA LYS A 502 -5.34 2.77 26.94
C LYS A 502 -4.25 3.31 26.01
N ILE A 503 -4.53 3.40 24.71
CA ILE A 503 -3.56 3.89 23.72
C ILE A 503 -3.16 5.33 24.05
N LEU A 504 -4.14 6.19 24.36
CA LEU A 504 -3.91 7.57 24.75
C LEU A 504 -2.96 7.66 25.95
N GLY A 505 -3.22 6.90 27.02
CA GLY A 505 -2.37 6.90 28.22
C GLY A 505 -0.94 6.41 27.95
N GLU A 506 -0.76 5.41 27.09
CA GLU A 506 0.58 4.96 26.65
C GLU A 506 1.31 6.06 25.86
N CYS A 507 0.60 6.82 25.01
CA CYS A 507 1.16 7.91 24.22
C CYS A 507 1.47 9.16 25.06
N GLU A 508 0.61 9.52 26.01
CA GLU A 508 0.82 10.63 26.95
C GLU A 508 2.05 10.41 27.83
N ALA A 509 2.27 9.17 28.31
CA ALA A 509 3.42 8.81 29.13
C ALA A 509 4.78 9.10 28.45
N VAL A 510 4.82 9.18 27.11
CA VAL A 510 6.02 9.46 26.31
C VAL A 510 5.90 10.73 25.45
N CYS A 511 4.92 11.59 25.76
CA CYS A 511 4.68 12.87 25.08
C CYS A 511 4.46 12.73 23.56
N ARG A 512 3.59 11.80 23.13
CA ARG A 512 3.21 11.57 21.72
C ARG A 512 1.72 11.80 21.38
N ALA A 513 0.89 12.15 22.37
CA ALA A 513 -0.55 12.37 22.21
C ALA A 513 -0.91 13.73 21.59
#